data_AF-A0A413W952-F1
#
_entry.id   AF-A0A413W952-F1
#
_cell.length_a   1.000
_cell.length_b   1.000
_cell.length_c   1.000
_cell.angle_alpha   90.00
_cell.angle_beta   90.00
_cell.angle_gamma   90.00
#
_symmetry.space_group_name_H-M   'P 1'
#
loop_
_entity.id
_entity.type
_entity.pdbx_description
1 polymer ?
#
loop_
_entity_poly.entity_id
_entity_poly.type
_entity_poly.pdbx_seq_one_letter_code
_entity_poly.pdbx_strand_id
1 'polypeptide(L)'
;MILTDRRQAGKRKEQLSYAKNLVKDRKGTTLVETMVTLFLISILMAMAASALSSASRIFVRIQKTQYAQSVLDTTMTELRTITKDAAGYVKLYERTTAMEEQYGGSKGTNTKGNAIEFMTPEGFVELVSANGCSETEIHIGDKVTGTANTVETGQLLTRYYFRNSNTGQYIFTQNGKPVARAVANVFTKGFYMGNYVEVEYSYPANVSDGSKISSITAKVTVYSEYDEATKSLKNVMATDTEVLEFRNPITVKGNADSAITAINE
;
A
#
# COMPACT_ATOMS: atom_id res chain seq x y z
N MET A 1 42.29 -77.16 -32.48
CA MET A 1 41.43 -76.26 -31.67
C MET A 1 42.04 -76.03 -30.27
N ILE A 2 43.34 -75.66 -30.16
CA ILE A 2 44.04 -75.49 -28.85
C ILE A 2 44.85 -74.16 -28.80
N LEU A 3 45.26 -73.60 -29.95
CA LEU A 3 46.04 -72.35 -30.00
C LEU A 3 45.21 -71.06 -29.75
N THR A 4 43.92 -71.06 -30.09
CA THR A 4 43.05 -69.88 -29.94
C THR A 4 42.75 -69.57 -28.46
N ASP A 5 42.70 -70.60 -27.63
CA ASP A 5 42.36 -70.52 -26.22
C ASP A 5 43.51 -69.92 -25.38
N ARG A 6 44.76 -70.31 -25.68
CA ARG A 6 45.95 -69.75 -25.01
C ARG A 6 46.15 -68.25 -25.28
N ARG A 7 45.78 -67.78 -26.47
CA ARG A 7 45.90 -66.35 -26.86
C ARG A 7 44.81 -65.48 -26.21
N GLN A 8 43.60 -66.01 -26.02
CA GLN A 8 42.54 -65.36 -25.22
C GLN A 8 42.87 -65.35 -23.72
N ALA A 9 43.44 -66.43 -23.19
CA ALA A 9 43.87 -66.50 -21.79
C ALA A 9 44.99 -65.48 -21.45
N GLY A 10 45.94 -65.27 -22.37
CA GLY A 10 46.99 -64.25 -22.23
C GLY A 10 46.44 -62.82 -22.18
N LYS A 11 45.54 -62.46 -23.11
CA LYS A 11 44.88 -61.13 -23.12
C LYS A 11 44.03 -60.88 -21.88
N ARG A 12 43.31 -61.90 -21.38
CA ARG A 12 42.56 -61.78 -20.11
C ARG A 12 43.49 -61.54 -18.92
N LYS A 13 44.64 -62.22 -18.87
CA LYS A 13 45.63 -62.01 -17.80
C LYS A 13 46.26 -60.62 -17.82
N GLU A 14 46.58 -60.08 -18.99
CA GLU A 14 47.06 -58.69 -19.12
C GLU A 14 46.00 -57.68 -18.70
N GLN A 15 44.74 -57.85 -19.12
CA GLN A 15 43.67 -56.93 -18.71
C GLN A 15 43.35 -57.02 -17.21
N LEU A 16 43.40 -58.22 -16.63
CA LEU A 16 43.29 -58.40 -15.17
C LEU A 16 44.47 -57.76 -14.43
N SER A 17 45.69 -57.85 -14.96
CA SER A 17 46.88 -57.20 -14.39
C SER A 17 46.75 -55.68 -14.43
N TYR A 18 46.32 -55.13 -15.56
CA TYR A 18 46.10 -53.70 -15.74
C TYR A 18 45.00 -53.15 -14.82
N ALA A 19 43.86 -53.84 -14.72
CA ALA A 19 42.79 -53.49 -13.78
C ALA A 19 43.25 -53.59 -12.32
N LYS A 20 44.08 -54.58 -11.98
CA LYS A 20 44.60 -54.77 -10.63
C LYS A 20 45.58 -53.67 -10.23
N ASN A 21 46.40 -53.19 -11.16
CA ASN A 21 47.27 -52.03 -10.94
C ASN A 21 46.48 -50.72 -10.79
N LEU A 22 45.42 -50.53 -11.58
CA LEU A 22 44.49 -49.39 -11.44
C LEU A 22 43.78 -49.35 -10.08
N VAL A 23 43.47 -50.51 -9.49
CA VAL A 23 42.91 -50.60 -8.13
C VAL A 23 43.99 -50.39 -7.07
N LYS A 24 45.24 -50.81 -7.33
CA LYS A 24 46.38 -50.68 -6.42
C LYS A 24 46.87 -49.23 -6.27
N ASP A 25 46.68 -48.42 -7.31
CA ASP A 25 47.00 -46.98 -7.32
C ASP A 25 45.86 -46.09 -6.80
N ARG A 26 44.68 -46.65 -6.48
CA ARG A 26 43.66 -45.92 -5.71
C ARG A 26 44.12 -45.84 -4.26
N LYS A 27 44.91 -44.80 -3.93
CA LYS A 27 44.99 -44.32 -2.55
C LYS A 27 43.57 -43.93 -2.13
N GLY A 28 42.89 -44.80 -1.39
CA GLY A 28 41.59 -44.50 -0.81
C GLY A 28 41.72 -43.30 0.13
N THR A 29 40.72 -42.43 0.13
CA THR A 29 40.62 -41.34 1.12
C THR A 29 40.69 -41.94 2.51
N THR A 30 41.63 -41.48 3.32
CA THR A 30 41.74 -41.98 4.70
C THR A 30 40.54 -41.48 5.51
N LEU A 31 40.09 -42.25 6.50
CA LEU A 31 38.96 -41.86 7.35
C LEU A 31 39.21 -40.51 8.05
N VAL A 32 40.47 -40.20 8.35
CA VAL A 32 40.88 -38.90 8.91
C VAL A 32 40.70 -37.77 7.90
N GLU A 33 41.05 -37.96 6.62
CA GLU A 33 40.84 -36.96 5.56
C GLU A 33 39.35 -36.63 5.38
N THR A 34 38.47 -37.64 5.40
CA THR A 34 37.02 -37.41 5.29
C THR A 34 36.45 -36.74 6.54
N MET A 35 36.96 -37.06 7.74
CA MET A 35 36.57 -36.38 8.97
C MET A 35 37.00 -34.91 9.00
N VAL A 36 38.25 -34.61 8.62
CA VAL A 36 38.78 -33.24 8.59
C VAL A 36 38.06 -32.41 7.52
N THR A 37 37.82 -32.97 6.34
CA THR A 37 37.10 -32.26 5.28
C THR A 37 35.65 -31.94 5.67
N LEU A 38 34.93 -32.88 6.28
CA LEU A 38 33.57 -32.61 6.80
C LEU A 38 33.56 -31.56 7.92
N PHE A 39 34.57 -31.58 8.80
CA PHE A 39 34.72 -30.59 9.85
C PHE A 39 35.01 -29.19 9.30
N LEU A 40 35.86 -29.07 8.27
CA LEU A 40 36.11 -27.79 7.61
C LEU A 40 34.89 -27.29 6.84
N ILE A 41 34.14 -28.18 6.17
CA ILE A 41 32.90 -27.82 5.47
C ILE A 41 31.85 -27.30 6.46
N SER A 42 31.71 -27.91 7.63
CA SER A 42 30.73 -27.44 8.62
C SER A 42 31.08 -26.06 9.17
N ILE A 43 32.36 -25.79 9.43
CA ILE A 43 32.84 -24.45 9.82
C ILE A 43 32.58 -23.44 8.70
N LEU A 44 32.89 -23.78 7.45
CA LEU A 44 32.62 -22.93 6.28
C LEU A 44 31.13 -22.65 6.10
N MET A 45 30.26 -23.66 6.22
CA MET A 45 28.81 -23.48 6.16
C MET A 45 28.29 -22.63 7.32
N ALA A 46 28.81 -22.81 8.54
CA ALA A 46 28.41 -21.98 9.68
C ALA A 46 28.77 -20.50 9.45
N MET A 47 29.97 -20.23 8.94
CA MET A 47 30.38 -18.86 8.57
C MET A 47 29.50 -18.30 7.44
N ALA A 48 29.26 -19.06 6.37
CA ALA A 48 28.40 -18.64 5.27
C ALA A 48 26.96 -18.35 5.72
N ALA A 49 26.38 -19.20 6.58
CA ALA A 49 25.05 -19.00 7.14
C ALA A 49 24.97 -17.75 8.01
N SER A 50 26.00 -17.47 8.82
CA SER A 50 26.04 -16.27 9.66
C SER A 50 26.11 -14.97 8.84
N ALA A 51 26.91 -14.96 7.77
CA ALA A 51 27.04 -13.84 6.84
C ALA A 51 25.74 -13.63 6.05
N LEU A 52 25.17 -14.71 5.51
CA LEU A 52 23.92 -14.65 4.75
C LEU A 52 22.73 -14.22 5.61
N SER A 53 22.65 -14.70 6.85
CA SER A 53 21.63 -14.30 7.81
C SER A 53 21.68 -12.78 8.06
N SER A 54 22.87 -12.24 8.30
CA SER A 54 23.07 -10.81 8.49
C SER A 54 22.67 -10.00 7.25
N ALA A 55 23.12 -10.43 6.07
CA ALA A 55 22.78 -9.80 4.80
C ALA A 55 21.28 -9.84 4.50
N SER A 56 20.61 -10.97 4.76
CA SER A 56 19.17 -11.13 4.52
C SER A 56 18.31 -10.19 5.38
N ARG A 57 18.68 -9.98 6.64
CA ARG A 57 17.98 -9.04 7.53
C ARG A 57 18.09 -7.61 7.02
N ILE A 58 19.29 -7.21 6.59
CA ILE A 58 19.53 -5.88 6.01
C ILE A 58 18.72 -5.74 4.72
N PHE A 59 18.76 -6.76 3.85
CA PHE A 59 18.04 -6.76 2.59
C PHE A 59 16.52 -6.63 2.77
N VAL A 60 15.92 -7.39 3.70
CA VAL A 60 14.49 -7.29 4.02
C VAL A 60 14.15 -5.90 4.56
N ARG A 61 15.00 -5.33 5.43
CA ARG A 61 14.78 -3.98 5.95
C ARG A 61 14.82 -2.93 4.83
N ILE A 62 15.79 -3.02 3.93
CA ILE A 62 15.91 -2.12 2.77
C ILE A 62 14.69 -2.25 1.87
N GLN A 63 14.26 -3.47 1.54
CA GLN A 63 13.05 -3.69 0.74
C GLN A 63 11.81 -3.07 1.38
N LYS A 64 11.58 -3.28 2.69
CA LYS A 64 10.44 -2.70 3.39
C LYS A 64 10.42 -1.18 3.30
N THR A 65 11.58 -0.53 3.51
CA THR A 65 11.69 0.92 3.36
C THR A 65 11.46 1.36 1.92
N GLN A 66 12.03 0.66 0.92
CA GLN A 66 11.81 0.98 -0.49
C GLN A 66 10.34 0.83 -0.92
N TYR A 67 9.65 -0.21 -0.45
CA TYR A 67 8.22 -0.39 -0.70
C TYR A 67 7.40 0.73 -0.07
N ALA A 68 7.69 1.10 1.17
CA ALA A 68 6.99 2.21 1.81
C ALA A 68 7.20 3.54 1.09
N GLN A 69 8.42 3.82 0.63
CA GLN A 69 8.73 5.01 -0.19
C GLN A 69 8.00 4.97 -1.54
N SER A 70 7.98 3.82 -2.22
CA SER A 70 7.23 3.65 -3.47
C SER A 70 5.73 3.89 -3.29
N VAL A 71 5.15 3.39 -2.20
CA VAL A 71 3.74 3.63 -1.86
C VAL A 71 3.50 5.11 -1.60
N LEU A 72 4.40 5.76 -0.85
CA LEU A 72 4.35 7.19 -0.52
C LEU A 72 4.37 8.06 -1.79
N ASP A 73 5.39 7.89 -2.63
CA ASP A 73 5.59 8.69 -3.86
C ASP A 73 4.40 8.58 -4.82
N THR A 74 3.91 7.35 -5.00
CA THR A 74 2.78 7.09 -5.90
C THR A 74 1.47 7.64 -5.30
N THR A 75 1.25 7.49 -3.99
CA THR A 75 0.10 8.09 -3.30
C THR A 75 0.11 9.61 -3.46
N MET A 76 1.27 10.24 -3.22
CA MET A 76 1.41 11.69 -3.38
C MET A 76 1.14 12.13 -4.83
N THR A 77 1.63 11.36 -5.80
CA THR A 77 1.37 11.61 -7.23
C THR A 77 -0.11 11.53 -7.57
N GLU A 78 -0.83 10.53 -7.08
CA GLU A 78 -2.28 10.44 -7.29
C GLU A 78 -3.03 11.56 -6.57
N LEU A 79 -2.64 11.95 -5.36
CA LEU A 79 -3.24 13.10 -4.68
C LEU A 79 -3.07 14.39 -5.48
N ARG A 80 -1.89 14.62 -6.09
CA ARG A 80 -1.69 15.76 -7.01
C ARG A 80 -2.58 15.68 -8.24
N THR A 81 -2.84 14.48 -8.76
CA THR A 81 -3.73 14.29 -9.91
C THR A 81 -5.18 14.56 -9.53
N ILE A 82 -5.66 13.92 -8.46
CA ILE A 82 -7.04 14.04 -7.96
C ILE A 82 -7.37 15.50 -7.61
N THR A 83 -6.49 16.19 -6.88
CA THR A 83 -6.73 17.59 -6.49
C THR A 83 -6.72 18.57 -7.66
N LYS A 84 -6.12 18.25 -8.80
CA LYS A 84 -6.23 19.09 -10.01
C LYS A 84 -7.64 19.13 -10.56
N ASP A 85 -8.47 18.13 -10.28
CA ASP A 85 -9.86 18.12 -10.72
C ASP A 85 -10.78 18.84 -9.73
N ALA A 86 -10.24 19.36 -8.62
CA ALA A 86 -11.00 20.21 -7.72
C ALA A 86 -11.47 21.51 -8.40
N ALA A 87 -12.78 21.72 -8.34
CA ALA A 87 -13.49 22.86 -8.87
C ALA A 87 -14.46 23.44 -7.84
N GLY A 88 -14.73 24.73 -7.94
CA GLY A 88 -15.76 25.43 -7.15
C GLY A 88 -15.42 25.63 -5.66
N TYR A 89 -15.28 24.54 -4.89
CA TYR A 89 -15.00 24.60 -3.46
C TYR A 89 -14.09 23.47 -2.99
N VAL A 90 -13.55 23.66 -1.79
CA VAL A 90 -12.86 22.64 -1.01
C VAL A 90 -13.29 22.69 0.44
N LYS A 91 -13.41 21.52 1.04
CA LYS A 91 -13.74 21.30 2.44
C LYS A 91 -12.83 20.22 3.01
N LEU A 92 -12.29 20.47 4.19
CA LEU A 92 -11.50 19.48 4.92
C LEU A 92 -12.32 18.96 6.09
N TYR A 93 -12.18 17.67 6.36
CA TYR A 93 -12.83 17.03 7.51
C TYR A 93 -11.78 16.53 8.49
N GLU A 94 -11.92 16.93 9.74
CA GLU A 94 -11.17 16.35 10.84
C GLU A 94 -11.92 15.12 11.36
N ARG A 95 -11.22 14.00 11.46
CA ARG A 95 -11.74 12.81 12.11
C ARG A 95 -10.89 12.53 13.33
N THR A 96 -11.51 12.53 14.51
CA THR A 96 -10.85 12.33 15.80
C THR A 96 -10.53 10.86 16.11
N THR A 97 -11.22 9.90 15.47
CA THR A 97 -10.92 8.46 15.59
C THR A 97 -11.20 7.68 14.31
N ALA A 98 -10.41 6.65 14.02
CA ALA A 98 -10.40 5.93 12.74
C ALA A 98 -11.69 5.15 12.39
N MET A 99 -12.81 5.24 13.12
CA MET A 99 -13.99 4.36 12.90
C MET A 99 -15.35 5.05 12.67
N GLU A 100 -15.52 6.36 12.87
CA GLU A 100 -16.78 7.00 12.49
C GLU A 100 -16.73 7.45 11.03
N GLU A 101 -17.52 6.81 10.17
CA GLU A 101 -17.75 7.24 8.78
C GLU A 101 -18.48 8.59 8.65
N GLN A 102 -18.54 9.39 9.72
CA GLN A 102 -19.31 10.62 9.79
C GLN A 102 -18.57 11.81 9.14
N TYR A 103 -18.19 11.67 7.87
CA TYR A 103 -18.03 12.87 7.03
C TYR A 103 -19.40 13.46 6.70
N GLY A 104 -20.41 12.59 6.57
CA GLY A 104 -21.80 12.95 6.31
C GLY A 104 -22.47 13.71 7.45
N GLY A 105 -22.58 15.03 7.32
CA GLY A 105 -23.27 15.92 8.26
C GLY A 105 -22.33 16.66 9.22
N SER A 106 -21.03 16.34 9.20
CA SER A 106 -20.04 17.01 10.03
C SER A 106 -19.67 18.38 9.47
N LYS A 107 -19.47 19.35 10.38
CA LYS A 107 -18.86 20.63 10.01
C LYS A 107 -17.42 20.39 9.59
N GLY A 108 -17.01 21.06 8.52
CA GLY A 108 -15.61 21.02 8.10
C GLY A 108 -14.74 21.80 9.09
N THR A 109 -13.44 21.59 8.97
CA THR A 109 -12.43 22.34 9.72
C THR A 109 -11.83 23.45 8.85
N ASN A 110 -11.26 24.47 9.49
CA ASN A 110 -10.52 25.56 8.84
C ASN A 110 -9.00 25.46 9.03
N THR A 111 -8.53 24.35 9.60
CA THR A 111 -7.10 24.13 9.85
C THR A 111 -6.60 22.92 9.07
N LYS A 112 -6.92 21.72 9.54
CA LYS A 112 -6.42 20.46 9.01
C LYS A 112 -7.39 19.32 9.23
N GLY A 113 -7.35 18.33 8.35
CA GLY A 113 -8.23 17.17 8.36
C GLY A 113 -7.60 15.98 7.65
N ASN A 114 -8.22 14.81 7.73
CA ASN A 114 -7.75 13.58 7.08
C ASN A 114 -8.63 13.11 5.92
N ALA A 115 -9.65 13.89 5.57
CA ALA A 115 -10.33 13.79 4.30
C ALA A 115 -10.47 15.17 3.66
N ILE A 116 -10.45 15.18 2.33
CA ILE A 116 -10.72 16.34 1.50
C ILE A 116 -11.95 16.07 0.66
N GLU A 117 -12.83 17.07 0.58
CA GLU A 117 -13.99 17.09 -0.31
C GLU A 117 -13.92 18.31 -1.21
N PHE A 118 -14.26 18.12 -2.48
CA PHE A 118 -14.38 19.20 -3.46
C PHE A 118 -15.45 18.86 -4.50
N MET A 119 -15.83 19.86 -5.31
CA MET A 119 -16.69 19.61 -6.47
C MET A 119 -15.81 19.26 -7.68
N THR A 120 -16.21 18.30 -8.50
CA THR A 120 -15.56 18.04 -9.79
C THR A 120 -16.09 19.01 -10.86
N PRO A 121 -15.43 19.15 -12.02
CA PRO A 121 -15.93 19.98 -13.12
C PRO A 121 -17.28 19.49 -13.67
N GLU A 122 -17.57 18.20 -13.52
CA GLU A 122 -18.83 17.55 -13.91
C GLU A 122 -19.96 17.79 -12.88
N GLY A 123 -19.66 18.42 -11.75
CA GLY A 123 -20.65 18.78 -10.72
C GLY A 123 -20.90 17.71 -9.67
N PHE A 124 -20.08 16.66 -9.61
CA PHE A 124 -20.11 15.69 -8.51
C PHE A 124 -19.42 16.24 -7.28
N VAL A 125 -19.82 15.75 -6.11
CA VAL A 125 -19.01 15.90 -4.90
C VAL A 125 -18.06 14.71 -4.83
N GLU A 126 -16.77 14.99 -4.72
CA GLU A 126 -15.72 13.99 -4.59
C GLU A 126 -15.09 14.09 -3.20
N LEU A 127 -15.05 12.97 -2.47
CA LEU A 127 -14.50 12.84 -1.12
C LEU A 127 -13.34 11.84 -1.14
N VAL A 128 -12.15 12.30 -0.77
CA VAL A 128 -10.90 11.53 -0.82
C VAL A 128 -10.35 11.36 0.58
N SER A 129 -10.06 10.12 0.98
CA SER A 129 -9.52 9.80 2.32
C SER A 129 -8.80 8.45 2.33
N ALA A 130 -8.09 8.14 3.42
CA ALA A 130 -7.48 6.83 3.66
C ALA A 130 -8.05 6.11 4.90
N ASN A 131 -9.21 6.56 5.39
CA ASN A 131 -9.77 6.08 6.67
C ASN A 131 -10.59 4.79 6.54
N GLY A 132 -10.79 4.29 5.31
CA GLY A 132 -11.66 3.17 5.04
C GLY A 132 -13.14 3.57 4.95
N CYS A 133 -13.95 2.62 4.50
CA CYS A 133 -15.39 2.75 4.33
C CYS A 133 -16.00 1.35 4.38
N SER A 134 -17.12 1.17 5.07
CA SER A 134 -17.92 -0.04 5.06
C SER A 134 -18.60 -0.22 3.72
N GLU A 135 -19.23 -1.38 3.56
CA GLU A 135 -20.02 -1.70 2.37
C GLU A 135 -21.00 -0.56 2.07
N THR A 136 -20.92 -0.03 0.85
CA THR A 136 -21.64 1.18 0.44
C THR A 136 -22.58 0.86 -0.70
N GLU A 137 -23.85 1.23 -0.56
CA GLU A 137 -24.83 1.08 -1.64
C GLU A 137 -24.56 2.11 -2.76
N ILE A 138 -24.62 1.65 -4.01
CA ILE A 138 -24.37 2.48 -5.19
C ILE A 138 -25.67 2.93 -5.81
N HIS A 139 -25.95 4.23 -5.71
CA HIS A 139 -27.21 4.83 -6.13
C HIS A 139 -27.07 5.66 -7.42
N ILE A 140 -28.05 5.55 -8.30
CA ILE A 140 -28.22 6.45 -9.45
C ILE A 140 -29.66 6.98 -9.43
N GLY A 141 -29.83 8.25 -9.09
CA GLY A 141 -31.13 8.77 -8.65
C GLY A 141 -31.61 8.01 -7.42
N ASP A 142 -32.89 7.66 -7.38
CA ASP A 142 -33.51 6.93 -6.26
C ASP A 142 -33.33 5.40 -6.33
N LYS A 143 -32.53 4.91 -7.28
CA LYS A 143 -32.38 3.47 -7.54
C LYS A 143 -31.03 2.95 -7.07
N VAL A 144 -31.05 1.86 -6.31
CA VAL A 144 -29.86 1.03 -6.03
C VAL A 144 -29.45 0.29 -7.30
N THR A 145 -28.21 0.52 -7.73
CA THR A 145 -27.63 -0.06 -8.96
C THR A 145 -26.50 -1.04 -8.69
N GLY A 146 -26.02 -1.11 -7.45
CA GLY A 146 -25.00 -2.06 -7.03
C GLY A 146 -24.54 -1.78 -5.61
N THR A 147 -23.44 -2.43 -5.23
CA THR A 147 -22.82 -2.30 -3.92
C THR A 147 -21.31 -2.29 -4.10
N ALA A 148 -20.63 -1.38 -3.39
CA ALA A 148 -19.18 -1.38 -3.27
C ALA A 148 -18.76 -2.10 -1.99
N ASN A 149 -17.75 -2.97 -2.11
CA ASN A 149 -17.20 -3.69 -0.97
C ASN A 149 -16.52 -2.73 0.02
N THR A 150 -16.42 -3.19 1.27
CA THR A 150 -15.63 -2.52 2.31
C THR A 150 -14.20 -2.21 1.86
N VAL A 151 -13.76 -0.99 2.12
CA VAL A 151 -12.37 -0.55 1.99
C VAL A 151 -11.76 -0.46 3.38
N GLU A 152 -10.66 -1.17 3.60
CA GLU A 152 -9.95 -1.17 4.89
C GLU A 152 -9.27 0.18 5.14
N THR A 153 -9.14 0.55 6.42
CA THR A 153 -8.33 1.71 6.85
C THR A 153 -6.89 1.55 6.36
N GLY A 154 -6.27 2.66 5.97
CA GLY A 154 -4.92 2.67 5.41
C GLY A 154 -4.87 2.55 3.89
N GLN A 155 -6.03 2.47 3.21
CA GLN A 155 -6.12 2.46 1.75
C GLN A 155 -6.76 3.75 1.26
N LEU A 156 -6.10 4.45 0.34
CA LEU A 156 -6.63 5.64 -0.32
C LEU A 156 -7.86 5.27 -1.17
N LEU A 157 -8.96 5.98 -0.93
CA LEU A 157 -10.21 5.82 -1.65
C LEU A 157 -10.82 7.16 -2.01
N THR A 158 -11.63 7.13 -3.07
CA THR A 158 -12.47 8.23 -3.51
C THR A 158 -13.94 7.80 -3.50
N ARG A 159 -14.81 8.67 -2.99
CA ARG A 159 -16.27 8.51 -3.05
C ARG A 159 -16.90 9.68 -3.80
N TYR A 160 -17.80 9.37 -4.70
CA TYR A 160 -18.51 10.33 -5.53
C TYR A 160 -19.97 10.40 -5.13
N TYR A 161 -20.54 11.60 -5.10
CA TYR A 161 -21.94 11.82 -4.73
C TYR A 161 -22.65 12.73 -5.74
N PHE A 162 -23.93 12.46 -5.95
CA PHE A 162 -24.81 13.37 -6.67
C PHE A 162 -25.24 14.50 -5.74
N ARG A 163 -25.00 15.72 -6.21
CA ARG A 163 -25.43 16.93 -5.55
C ARG A 163 -26.76 17.42 -6.12
N ASN A 164 -27.71 17.74 -5.26
CA ASN A 164 -28.88 18.51 -5.65
C ASN A 164 -28.45 19.95 -5.97
N SER A 165 -28.60 20.39 -7.22
CA SER A 165 -28.11 21.72 -7.64
C SER A 165 -28.87 22.88 -6.97
N ASN A 166 -30.11 22.66 -6.54
CA ASN A 166 -30.96 23.70 -5.93
C ASN A 166 -30.65 23.89 -4.43
N THR A 167 -30.55 22.79 -3.68
CA THR A 167 -30.29 22.85 -2.23
C THR A 167 -28.80 22.76 -1.89
N GLY A 168 -28.02 22.26 -2.84
CA GLY A 168 -26.62 21.89 -2.68
C GLY A 168 -26.35 20.66 -1.84
N GLN A 169 -27.39 19.99 -1.34
CA GLN A 169 -27.24 18.80 -0.51
C GLN A 169 -26.89 17.55 -1.32
N TYR A 170 -26.28 16.57 -0.66
CA TYR A 170 -26.06 15.22 -1.20
C TYR A 170 -26.27 14.18 -0.10
N ILE A 171 -26.80 13.00 -0.46
CA ILE A 171 -27.09 11.93 0.50
C ILE A 171 -25.80 11.16 0.78
N PHE A 172 -25.41 11.10 2.06
CA PHE A 172 -24.21 10.39 2.50
C PHE A 172 -24.55 9.05 3.15
N THR A 173 -25.63 9.00 3.94
CA THR A 173 -26.26 7.75 4.36
C THR A 173 -27.74 7.75 4.06
N GLN A 174 -28.30 6.59 3.77
CA GLN A 174 -29.74 6.37 3.67
C GLN A 174 -30.14 5.14 4.49
N ASN A 175 -31.14 5.27 5.36
CA ASN A 175 -31.57 4.25 6.32
C ASN A 175 -30.42 3.72 7.19
N GLY A 176 -29.49 4.61 7.57
CA GLY A 176 -28.31 4.26 8.36
C GLY A 176 -27.21 3.49 7.62
N LYS A 177 -27.33 3.30 6.29
CA LYS A 177 -26.28 2.69 5.47
C LYS A 177 -25.54 3.74 4.65
N PRO A 178 -24.21 3.60 4.44
CA PRO A 178 -23.49 4.47 3.51
C PRO A 178 -24.02 4.34 2.10
N VAL A 179 -24.17 5.48 1.43
CA VAL A 179 -24.62 5.57 0.04
C VAL A 179 -23.61 6.42 -0.74
N ALA A 180 -23.34 6.05 -1.99
CA ALA A 180 -22.57 6.89 -2.90
C ALA A 180 -23.03 6.68 -4.34
N ARG A 181 -22.66 7.59 -5.25
CA ARG A 181 -22.74 7.30 -6.70
C ARG A 181 -21.64 6.32 -7.11
N ALA A 182 -20.45 6.44 -6.54
CA ALA A 182 -19.37 5.51 -6.81
C ALA A 182 -18.40 5.50 -5.64
N VAL A 183 -17.79 4.34 -5.40
CA VAL A 183 -16.65 4.19 -4.50
C VAL A 183 -15.53 3.55 -5.32
N ALA A 184 -14.35 4.17 -5.28
CA ALA A 184 -13.18 3.68 -5.99
C ALA A 184 -12.00 3.59 -5.02
N ASN A 185 -11.41 2.40 -4.91
CA ASN A 185 -10.07 2.29 -4.36
C ASN A 185 -9.11 2.91 -5.38
N VAL A 186 -8.33 3.91 -4.97
CA VAL A 186 -7.34 4.53 -5.87
C VAL A 186 -6.29 3.50 -6.29
N PHE A 187 -5.94 2.61 -5.37
CA PHE A 187 -5.06 1.48 -5.63
C PHE A 187 -5.67 0.17 -5.13
N THR A 188 -5.32 -0.93 -5.79
CA THR A 188 -5.68 -2.27 -5.31
C THR A 188 -4.95 -2.60 -4.00
N LYS A 189 -5.50 -3.50 -3.16
CA LYS A 189 -4.89 -3.89 -1.88
C LYS A 189 -3.43 -4.34 -2.01
N GLY A 190 -3.06 -4.99 -3.12
CA GLY A 190 -1.70 -5.46 -3.37
C GLY A 190 -0.66 -4.34 -3.52
N PHE A 191 -1.07 -3.15 -3.95
CA PHE A 191 -0.18 -1.99 -4.11
C PHE A 191 0.48 -1.57 -2.79
N TYR A 192 -0.27 -1.63 -1.68
CA TYR A 192 0.24 -1.16 -0.38
C TYR A 192 1.30 -2.09 0.23
N MET A 193 1.45 -3.32 -0.30
CA MET A 193 2.46 -4.30 0.14
C MET A 193 2.46 -4.56 1.66
N GLY A 194 1.27 -4.52 2.27
CA GLY A 194 1.09 -4.69 3.71
C GLY A 194 1.33 -3.44 4.56
N ASN A 195 1.55 -2.27 3.94
CA ASN A 195 1.60 -0.99 4.62
C ASN A 195 0.21 -0.32 4.64
N TYR A 196 0.11 0.75 5.42
CA TYR A 196 -1.09 1.54 5.64
C TYR A 196 -0.75 3.02 5.42
N VAL A 197 -1.62 3.73 4.71
CA VAL A 197 -1.46 5.14 4.38
C VAL A 197 -2.36 6.00 5.26
N GLU A 198 -1.81 7.06 5.81
CA GLU A 198 -2.55 8.18 6.39
C GLU A 198 -2.30 9.43 5.56
N VAL A 199 -3.34 10.24 5.38
CA VAL A 199 -3.22 11.55 4.74
C VAL A 199 -3.77 12.60 5.69
N GLU A 200 -2.98 13.65 5.94
CA GLU A 200 -3.41 14.87 6.63
C GLU A 200 -3.34 16.02 5.62
N TYR A 201 -4.49 16.61 5.32
CA TYR A 201 -4.64 17.82 4.53
C TYR A 201 -4.68 19.03 5.45
N SER A 202 -4.11 20.15 5.02
CA SER A 202 -4.16 21.41 5.74
C SER A 202 -4.30 22.60 4.81
N TYR A 203 -5.06 23.59 5.26
CA TYR A 203 -5.15 24.86 4.57
C TYR A 203 -3.88 25.69 4.79
N PRO A 204 -3.57 26.62 3.87
CA PRO A 204 -2.64 27.70 4.13
C PRO A 204 -3.00 28.45 5.43
N ALA A 205 -2.01 29.10 6.05
CA ALA A 205 -2.23 29.87 7.27
C ALA A 205 -3.23 31.03 7.03
N ASN A 206 -4.01 31.35 8.07
CA ASN A 206 -4.98 32.47 8.09
C ASN A 206 -6.12 32.36 7.05
N VAL A 207 -6.50 31.15 6.67
CA VAL A 207 -7.65 30.89 5.81
C VAL A 207 -8.94 30.90 6.64
N SER A 208 -9.95 31.58 6.14
CA SER A 208 -11.33 31.57 6.68
C SER A 208 -12.33 31.04 5.66
N ASP A 209 -13.52 30.69 6.12
CA ASP A 209 -14.64 30.35 5.23
C ASP A 209 -14.85 31.43 4.16
N GLY A 210 -15.08 31.03 2.91
CA GLY A 210 -15.24 31.92 1.77
C GLY A 210 -13.93 32.40 1.13
N SER A 211 -12.77 32.14 1.75
CA SER A 211 -11.47 32.48 1.16
C SER A 211 -11.26 31.72 -0.15
N LYS A 212 -10.63 32.36 -1.13
CA LYS A 212 -10.15 31.69 -2.34
C LYS A 212 -8.71 31.26 -2.15
N ILE A 213 -8.43 29.98 -2.36
CA ILE A 213 -7.09 29.41 -2.25
C ILE A 213 -6.71 28.69 -3.54
N SER A 214 -5.43 28.69 -3.88
CA SER A 214 -4.87 28.00 -5.05
C SER A 214 -4.23 26.67 -4.71
N SER A 215 -4.08 26.34 -3.43
CA SER A 215 -3.46 25.08 -3.00
C SER A 215 -3.83 24.72 -1.56
N ILE A 216 -3.58 23.45 -1.22
CA ILE A 216 -3.54 22.94 0.14
C ILE A 216 -2.22 22.18 0.36
N THR A 217 -1.88 21.88 1.61
CA THR A 217 -0.76 20.98 1.91
C THR A 217 -1.28 19.60 2.29
N ALA A 218 -0.71 18.56 1.69
CA ALA A 218 -0.95 17.18 2.09
C ALA A 218 0.32 16.59 2.70
N LYS A 219 0.17 16.02 3.89
CA LYS A 219 1.18 15.20 4.55
C LYS A 219 0.73 13.74 4.45
N VAL A 220 1.53 12.92 3.80
CA VAL A 220 1.25 11.48 3.66
C VAL A 220 2.23 10.73 4.57
N THR A 221 1.71 9.81 5.37
CA THR A 221 2.53 8.95 6.23
C THR A 221 2.20 7.49 5.96
N VAL A 222 3.24 6.68 5.76
CA VAL A 222 3.14 5.24 5.54
C VAL A 222 3.58 4.51 6.80
N TYR A 223 2.73 3.59 7.26
CA TYR A 223 2.89 2.80 8.46
C TYR A 223 2.98 1.32 8.09
N SER A 224 3.78 0.53 8.79
CA SER A 224 3.83 -0.92 8.55
C SER A 224 2.83 -1.72 9.38
N GLU A 225 2.15 -1.07 10.34
CA GLU A 225 1.30 -1.75 11.32
C GLU A 225 0.02 -0.96 11.57
N TYR A 226 -1.08 -1.69 11.71
CA TYR A 226 -2.37 -1.19 12.17
C TYR A 226 -2.83 -2.03 13.36
N ASP A 227 -3.08 -1.38 14.48
CA ASP A 227 -3.57 -2.03 15.70
C ASP A 227 -5.09 -1.95 15.72
N GLU A 228 -5.74 -3.09 15.44
CA GLU A 228 -7.20 -3.19 15.38
C GLU A 228 -7.91 -2.93 16.72
N ALA A 229 -7.24 -3.19 17.85
CA ALA A 229 -7.85 -3.02 19.17
C ALA A 229 -7.89 -1.54 19.57
N THR A 230 -6.83 -0.80 19.26
CA THR A 230 -6.70 0.63 19.57
C THR A 230 -7.04 1.52 18.38
N LYS A 231 -7.33 0.93 17.22
CA LYS A 231 -7.64 1.62 15.95
C LYS A 231 -6.57 2.67 15.59
N SER A 232 -5.30 2.29 15.76
CA SER A 232 -4.16 3.20 15.61
C SER A 232 -3.13 2.68 14.60
N LEU A 233 -2.59 3.60 13.81
CA LEU A 233 -1.49 3.35 12.89
C LEU A 233 -0.17 3.43 13.65
N LYS A 234 0.71 2.45 13.42
CA LYS A 234 1.97 2.28 14.18
C LYS A 234 3.14 2.05 13.24
N ASN A 235 4.33 2.35 13.75
CA ASN A 235 5.60 2.11 13.08
C ASN A 235 5.70 2.86 11.74
N VAL A 236 6.03 4.15 11.81
CA VAL A 236 6.23 5.02 10.64
C VAL A 236 7.40 4.52 9.82
N MET A 237 7.13 4.21 8.55
CA MET A 237 8.12 3.75 7.57
C MET A 237 8.61 4.89 6.68
N ALA A 238 7.72 5.80 6.30
CA ALA A 238 8.03 6.93 5.44
C ALA A 238 6.99 8.05 5.65
N THR A 239 7.41 9.31 5.50
CA THR A 239 6.54 10.48 5.57
C THR A 239 7.05 11.50 4.57
N ASP A 240 6.13 12.13 3.86
CA ASP A 240 6.43 13.29 3.03
C ASP A 240 5.30 14.32 3.13
N THR A 241 5.60 15.56 2.77
CA THR A 241 4.67 16.69 2.83
C THR A 241 4.83 17.56 1.62
N GLU A 242 3.73 17.79 0.91
CA GLU A 242 3.75 18.57 -0.32
C GLU A 242 2.56 19.50 -0.46
N VAL A 243 2.76 20.54 -1.26
CA VAL A 243 1.71 21.46 -1.67
C VAL A 243 0.99 20.87 -2.89
N LEU A 244 -0.31 20.64 -2.77
CA LEU A 244 -1.18 20.23 -3.85
C LEU A 244 -1.85 21.46 -4.45
N GLU A 245 -1.53 21.77 -5.70
CA GLU A 245 -2.07 22.94 -6.42
C GLU A 245 -3.39 22.61 -7.12
N PHE A 246 -4.35 23.52 -6.98
CA PHE A 246 -5.60 23.49 -7.74
C PHE A 246 -5.40 24.15 -9.10
N ARG A 247 -6.12 23.68 -10.13
CA ARG A 247 -6.07 24.31 -11.47
C ARG A 247 -6.53 25.77 -11.46
N ASN A 248 -7.51 26.08 -10.62
CA ASN A 248 -8.05 27.42 -10.45
C ASN A 248 -8.23 27.70 -8.95
N PRO A 249 -8.19 28.97 -8.50
CA PRO A 249 -8.53 29.29 -7.13
C PRO A 249 -9.96 28.86 -6.78
N ILE A 250 -10.11 28.05 -5.73
CA ILE A 250 -11.40 27.51 -5.26
C ILE A 250 -11.75 28.03 -3.87
N THR A 251 -13.04 28.00 -3.54
CA THR A 251 -13.57 28.60 -2.32
C THR A 251 -13.51 27.63 -1.13
N VAL A 252 -12.98 28.08 0.00
CA VAL A 252 -12.93 27.30 1.23
C VAL A 252 -14.29 27.24 1.90
N LYS A 253 -14.71 26.04 2.29
CA LYS A 253 -15.93 25.78 3.07
C LYS A 253 -15.59 24.95 4.30
N GLY A 254 -15.32 25.59 5.43
CA GLY A 254 -15.05 24.93 6.70
C GLY A 254 -16.31 24.76 7.55
N ASN A 255 -16.67 25.79 8.33
CA ASN A 255 -17.50 25.65 9.54
C ASN A 255 -18.90 26.30 9.46
N ALA A 256 -19.11 27.24 8.54
CA ALA A 256 -20.44 27.75 8.20
C ALA A 256 -21.24 26.65 7.51
N ASP A 257 -22.57 26.64 7.70
CA ASP A 257 -23.51 25.75 7.00
C ASP A 257 -23.26 25.87 5.50
N SER A 258 -22.40 24.99 5.00
CA SER A 258 -21.91 25.05 3.65
C SER A 258 -23.11 24.73 2.78
N ALA A 259 -23.38 25.57 1.77
CA ALA A 259 -24.45 25.26 0.81
C ALA A 259 -24.31 23.85 0.22
N ILE A 260 -23.10 23.25 0.28
CA ILE A 260 -22.92 21.82 0.07
C ILE A 260 -22.91 21.11 1.42
N THR A 261 -23.95 20.34 1.69
CA THR A 261 -24.11 19.63 2.96
C THR A 261 -24.48 18.19 2.68
N ALA A 262 -23.69 17.29 3.26
CA ALA A 262 -24.04 15.89 3.33
C ALA A 262 -25.22 15.68 4.28
N ILE A 263 -26.24 14.97 3.84
CA ILE A 263 -27.42 14.65 4.64
C ILE A 263 -27.52 13.14 4.88
N ASN A 264 -28.18 12.80 5.99
CA ASN A 264 -28.48 11.44 6.39
C ASN A 264 -30.00 11.28 6.32
N GLU A 265 -30.46 10.43 5.40
CA GLU A 265 -31.88 10.10 5.22
C GLU A 265 -32.25 8.76 5.86
#